data_AF-A0A402CD76-F1
#
_entry.id   AF-A0A402CD76-F1
#
_cell.length_a   1.000
_cell.length_b   1.000
_cell.length_c   1.000
_cell.angle_alpha   90.00
_cell.angle_beta   90.00
_cell.angle_gamma   90.00
#
_symmetry.space_group_name_H-M   'P 1'
#
loop_
_entity.id
_entity.type
_entity.pdbx_description
1 polymer ?
#
loop_
_entity_poly.entity_id
_entity_poly.type
_entity_poly.pdbx_seq_one_letter_code
_entity_poly.pdbx_strand_id
1 'polypeptide(L)'
;MESSHPRSDGPRRRSFAPADKLAHLAAYEQACQTNEGGAYLRREGLYSSLITEWRKQRDAGVLDGKPVGAKVGKLTAEQAEIARLKRELARTNKRLATTEAALGIMGKAHALLESLSESADTDEPRKKR
;
A
#
# COMPACT_ATOMS: atom_id res chain seq x y z
N MET A 1 41.24 -24.13 22.34
CA MET A 1 41.58 -22.75 22.72
C MET A 1 40.31 -21.94 22.58
N GLU A 2 39.57 -21.80 23.68
CA GLU A 2 38.28 -21.09 23.73
C GLU A 2 38.56 -19.58 23.71
N SER A 3 38.29 -18.91 22.60
CA SER A 3 38.38 -17.45 22.50
C SER A 3 37.17 -16.81 23.16
N SER A 4 37.25 -16.63 24.48
CA SER A 4 36.27 -15.85 25.25
C SER A 4 36.41 -14.37 24.90
N HIS A 5 35.47 -13.83 24.12
CA HIS A 5 35.46 -12.41 23.76
C HIS A 5 34.97 -11.54 24.94
N PRO A 6 35.69 -10.47 25.31
CA PRO A 6 35.47 -9.72 26.56
C PRO A 6 34.23 -8.79 26.55
N ARG A 7 33.27 -8.99 25.64
CA ARG A 7 32.04 -8.16 25.53
C ARG A 7 30.78 -9.00 25.25
N SER A 8 30.66 -10.18 25.86
CA SER A 8 29.44 -10.99 25.76
C SER A 8 28.21 -10.37 26.43
N ASP A 9 28.40 -9.33 27.24
CA ASP A 9 27.37 -8.67 28.07
C ASP A 9 26.98 -7.24 27.60
N GLY A 10 27.31 -6.87 26.36
CA GLY A 10 26.88 -5.59 25.77
C GLY A 10 25.42 -5.60 25.30
N PRO A 11 24.77 -4.43 25.09
CA PRO A 11 23.41 -4.36 24.55
C PRO A 11 23.29 -5.15 23.25
N ARG A 12 22.54 -6.25 23.27
CA ARG A 12 22.37 -7.14 22.12
C ARG A 12 21.42 -6.49 21.13
N ARG A 13 21.90 -6.20 19.92
CA ARG A 13 21.03 -5.72 18.82
C ARG A 13 19.97 -6.79 18.53
N ARG A 14 18.69 -6.40 18.55
CA ARG A 14 17.58 -7.30 18.21
C ARG A 14 17.73 -7.77 16.76
N SER A 15 17.90 -9.08 16.58
CA SER A 15 17.92 -9.73 15.26
C SER A 15 16.55 -10.31 14.97
N PHE A 16 16.03 -10.08 13.76
CA PHE A 16 14.75 -10.63 13.31
C PHE A 16 14.99 -11.75 12.30
N ALA A 17 14.31 -12.88 12.47
CA ALA A 17 14.30 -13.92 11.45
C ALA A 17 13.57 -13.41 10.20
N PRO A 18 13.88 -13.93 9.00
CA PRO A 18 13.18 -13.54 7.78
C PRO A 18 11.66 -13.67 7.88
N ALA A 19 11.16 -14.72 8.52
CA ALA A 19 9.74 -14.94 8.80
C ALA A 19 9.14 -13.84 9.68
N ASP A 20 9.83 -13.45 10.77
CA ASP A 20 9.38 -12.37 11.66
C ASP A 20 9.29 -11.03 10.92
N LYS A 21 10.26 -10.75 10.05
CA LYS A 21 10.24 -9.53 9.22
C LYS A 21 9.01 -9.51 8.30
N LEU A 22 8.70 -10.63 7.66
CA LEU A 22 7.51 -10.75 6.80
C LEU A 22 6.21 -10.61 7.60
N ALA A 23 6.13 -11.23 8.78
CA ALA A 23 4.99 -11.09 9.68
C ALA A 23 4.79 -9.62 10.11
N HIS A 24 5.87 -8.93 10.48
CA HIS A 24 5.80 -7.53 10.86
C HIS A 24 5.41 -6.62 9.68
N LEU A 25 5.86 -6.91 8.46
CA LEU A 25 5.45 -6.18 7.26
C LEU A 25 3.95 -6.34 6.99
N ALA A 26 3.43 -7.57 7.06
CA ALA A 26 2.02 -7.85 6.83
C ALA A 26 1.14 -7.16 7.89
N ALA A 27 1.49 -7.26 9.16
CA ALA A 27 0.77 -6.61 10.25
C ALA A 27 0.83 -5.07 10.15
N TYR A 28 1.97 -4.51 9.76
CA TYR A 28 2.08 -3.06 9.51
C TYR A 28 1.20 -2.61 8.34
N GLU A 29 1.18 -3.36 7.23
CA GLU A 29 0.36 -3.04 6.05
C GLU A 29 -1.14 -3.13 6.37
N GLN A 30 -1.57 -4.10 7.18
CA GLN A 30 -2.94 -4.17 7.71
C GLN A 30 -3.25 -2.98 8.63
N ALA A 31 -2.37 -2.66 9.57
CA ALA A 31 -2.55 -1.50 10.45
C ALA A 31 -2.61 -0.17 9.68
N CYS A 32 -1.93 -0.05 8.53
CA CYS A 32 -2.04 1.12 7.68
C CYS A 32 -3.44 1.29 7.08
N GLN A 33 -4.21 0.21 6.87
CA GLN A 33 -5.58 0.30 6.33
C GLN A 33 -6.54 0.99 7.31
N THR A 34 -6.27 0.88 8.61
CA THR A 34 -7.05 1.51 9.68
C THR A 34 -6.41 2.80 10.22
N ASN A 35 -5.40 3.35 9.54
CA ASN A 35 -4.58 4.49 10.00
C ASN A 35 -3.82 4.25 11.33
N GLU A 36 -3.66 2.99 11.74
CA GLU A 36 -2.95 2.61 12.98
C GLU A 36 -1.48 2.25 12.78
N GLY A 37 -0.93 2.37 11.57
CA GLY A 37 0.45 1.99 11.27
C GLY A 37 1.48 2.62 12.23
N GLY A 38 1.33 3.91 12.57
CA GLY A 38 2.22 4.57 13.53
C GLY A 38 2.05 4.11 14.99
N ALA A 39 0.86 3.63 15.36
CA ALA A 39 0.64 3.01 16.66
C ALA A 39 1.29 1.62 16.72
N TYR A 40 1.15 0.83 15.66
CA TYR A 40 1.81 -0.46 15.52
C TYR A 40 3.33 -0.36 15.64
N LEU A 41 3.96 0.60 14.95
CA LEU A 41 5.41 0.81 15.03
C LEU A 41 5.89 1.10 16.47
N ARG A 42 5.16 1.92 17.21
CA ARG A 42 5.49 2.22 18.62
C ARG A 42 5.30 1.02 19.53
N ARG A 43 4.23 0.23 19.33
CA ARG A 43 3.96 -1.00 20.11
C ARG A 43 5.07 -2.04 19.91
N GLU A 44 5.53 -2.23 18.68
CA GLU A 44 6.56 -3.21 18.34
C GLU A 44 8.00 -2.71 18.54
N GLY A 45 8.18 -1.42 18.83
CA GLY A 45 9.50 -0.77 18.91
C GLY A 45 10.22 -0.72 17.56
N LEU A 46 9.47 -0.62 16.46
CA LEU A 46 9.99 -0.63 15.09
C LEU A 46 10.08 0.80 14.53
N TYR A 47 11.13 1.07 13.77
CA TYR A 47 11.29 2.33 13.07
C TYR A 47 10.78 2.23 11.62
N SER A 48 10.27 3.32 11.07
CA SER A 48 9.73 3.36 9.69
C SER A 48 10.79 3.06 8.62
N SER A 49 12.06 3.41 8.87
CA SER A 49 13.19 3.03 8.01
C SER A 49 13.34 1.51 7.92
N LEU A 50 13.17 0.80 9.03
CA LEU A 50 13.33 -0.65 9.09
C LEU A 50 12.24 -1.37 8.29
N ILE A 51 10.99 -0.89 8.37
CA ILE A 51 9.90 -1.36 7.50
C ILE A 51 10.22 -1.10 6.02
N THR A 52 10.76 0.07 5.71
CA THR A 52 11.13 0.43 4.33
C THR A 52 12.23 -0.49 3.79
N GLU A 53 13.24 -0.80 4.61
CA GLU A 53 14.29 -1.75 4.26
C GLU A 53 13.76 -3.17 4.10
N TRP A 54 12.90 -3.65 5.00
CA TRP A 54 12.33 -4.98 4.90
C TRP A 54 11.42 -5.12 3.68
N ARG A 55 10.69 -4.08 3.28
CA ARG A 55 9.96 -4.08 2.00
C ARG A 55 10.90 -4.27 0.81
N LYS A 56 12.04 -3.56 0.79
CA LYS A 56 13.06 -3.77 -0.24
C LYS A 56 13.63 -5.19 -0.21
N GLN A 57 13.87 -5.76 0.97
CA GLN A 57 14.34 -7.14 1.13
C GLN A 57 13.30 -8.16 0.63
N ARG A 58 12.01 -7.96 0.93
CA ARG A 58 10.90 -8.79 0.42
C ARG A 58 10.80 -8.68 -1.10
N ASP A 59 10.77 -7.46 -1.63
CA ASP A 59 10.63 -7.22 -3.07
C ASP A 59 11.87 -7.73 -3.84
N ALA A 60 13.04 -7.80 -3.18
CA ALA A 60 14.25 -8.43 -3.68
C ALA A 60 14.33 -9.95 -3.44
N GLY A 61 13.29 -10.59 -2.89
CA GLY A 61 13.25 -12.04 -2.63
C GLY A 61 14.27 -12.53 -1.61
N VAL A 62 14.84 -11.62 -0.81
CA VAL A 62 15.86 -11.92 0.21
C VAL A 62 15.22 -12.61 1.42
N LEU A 63 13.93 -12.37 1.66
CA LEU A 63 13.20 -12.94 2.79
C LEU A 63 12.57 -14.32 2.50
N ASP A 64 12.59 -14.79 1.26
CA ASP A 64 11.95 -16.05 0.82
C ASP A 64 12.80 -17.31 1.11
N GLY A 65 13.70 -17.25 2.10
CA GLY A 65 14.39 -18.44 2.61
C GLY A 65 15.67 -18.87 1.90
N LYS A 66 16.35 -17.98 1.16
CA LYS A 66 17.68 -18.30 0.60
C LYS A 66 18.71 -18.47 1.73
N PRO A 67 19.57 -19.52 1.72
CA PRO A 67 20.44 -19.83 2.85
C PRO A 67 21.41 -18.69 3.22
N VAL A 68 21.73 -18.64 4.51
CA VAL A 68 22.65 -17.67 5.13
C VAL A 68 23.98 -17.66 4.37
N GLY A 69 24.27 -16.57 3.64
CA GLY A 69 25.51 -16.40 2.88
C GLY A 69 25.36 -16.04 1.40
N ALA A 70 24.14 -16.10 0.84
CA ALA A 70 23.91 -15.61 -0.52
C ALA A 70 24.04 -14.08 -0.56
N LYS A 71 25.06 -13.56 -1.28
CA LYS A 71 25.24 -12.12 -1.52
C LYS A 71 23.90 -11.53 -2.02
N VAL A 72 23.45 -10.46 -1.38
CA VAL A 72 22.31 -9.66 -1.83
C VAL A 72 22.71 -9.07 -3.18
N GLY A 73 22.39 -9.80 -4.25
CA GLY A 73 22.58 -9.36 -5.62
C GLY A 73 21.59 -8.25 -5.95
N LYS A 74 21.92 -7.46 -6.98
CA LYS A 74 20.98 -6.53 -7.62
C LYS A 74 19.64 -7.23 -7.85
N LEU A 75 18.56 -6.45 -7.70
CA LEU A 75 17.18 -6.87 -7.98
C LEU A 75 17.15 -7.72 -9.25
N THR A 76 16.58 -8.93 -9.19
CA THR A 76 16.52 -9.80 -10.37
C THR A 76 15.74 -9.10 -11.48
N ALA A 77 16.02 -9.42 -12.75
CA ALA A 77 15.30 -8.82 -13.88
C ALA A 77 13.77 -8.97 -13.72
N GLU A 78 13.34 -10.13 -13.19
CA GLU A 78 11.95 -10.43 -12.86
C GLU A 78 11.37 -9.47 -11.81
N GLN A 79 12.10 -9.22 -10.72
CA GLN A 79 11.66 -8.29 -9.67
C GLN A 79 11.61 -6.84 -10.17
N ALA A 80 12.54 -6.45 -11.05
CA ALA A 80 12.51 -5.14 -11.68
C ALA A 80 11.27 -4.97 -12.56
N GLU A 81 10.92 -6.01 -13.32
CA GLU A 81 9.72 -6.02 -14.16
C GLU A 81 8.44 -6.03 -13.32
N ILE A 82 8.38 -6.83 -12.25
CA ILE A 82 7.25 -6.80 -11.30
C ILE A 82 7.08 -5.38 -10.72
N ALA A 83 8.16 -4.72 -10.33
CA ALA A 83 8.09 -3.36 -9.81
C ALA A 83 7.63 -2.35 -10.88
N ARG A 84 8.05 -2.53 -12.14
CA ARG A 84 7.58 -1.72 -13.28
C ARG A 84 6.08 -1.91 -13.51
N LEU A 85 5.63 -3.17 -13.63
CA LEU A 85 4.24 -3.52 -13.87
C LEU A 85 3.33 -3.01 -12.75
N LYS A 86 3.73 -3.13 -11.48
CA LYS A 86 2.97 -2.57 -10.35
C LYS A 86 2.80 -1.06 -10.45
N ARG A 87 3.83 -0.31 -10.90
CA ARG A 87 3.73 1.14 -11.09
C ARG A 87 2.77 1.49 -12.23
N GLU A 88 2.80 0.72 -13.30
CA GLU A 88 1.91 0.92 -14.45
C GLU A 88 0.44 0.61 -14.09
N LEU A 89 0.22 -0.48 -13.36
CA LEU A 89 -1.09 -0.84 -12.80
C LEU A 89 -1.63 0.28 -11.89
N ALA A 90 -0.81 0.79 -10.96
CA ALA A 90 -1.23 1.89 -10.08
C ALA A 90 -1.61 3.17 -10.86
N ARG A 91 -0.86 3.50 -11.92
CA ARG A 91 -1.15 4.67 -12.78
C ARG A 91 -2.44 4.49 -13.57
N THR A 92 -2.64 3.32 -14.17
CA THR A 92 -3.83 3.00 -14.96
C THR A 92 -5.07 2.97 -14.08
N ASN A 93 -5.02 2.34 -12.92
CA ASN A 93 -6.12 2.36 -11.95
C ASN A 93 -6.49 3.77 -11.49
N LYS A 94 -5.50 4.65 -11.27
CA LYS A 94 -5.78 6.05 -10.91
C LYS A 94 -6.52 6.80 -12.03
N ARG A 95 -6.13 6.57 -13.29
CA ARG A 95 -6.83 7.14 -14.45
C ARG A 95 -8.25 6.60 -14.56
N LEU A 96 -8.43 5.29 -14.41
CA LEU A 96 -9.72 4.62 -14.45
C LEU A 96 -10.66 5.18 -13.37
N ALA A 97 -10.19 5.30 -12.12
CA ALA A 97 -10.99 5.89 -11.04
C ALA A 97 -11.39 7.36 -11.33
N THR A 98 -10.50 8.12 -11.98
CA THR A 98 -10.80 9.50 -12.38
C THR A 98 -11.87 9.55 -13.47
N THR A 99 -11.80 8.66 -14.47
CA THR A 99 -12.79 8.58 -15.54
C THR A 99 -14.15 8.11 -15.04
N GLU A 100 -14.18 7.14 -14.13
CA GLU A 100 -15.42 6.66 -13.50
C GLU A 100 -16.08 7.77 -12.68
N ALA A 101 -15.30 8.56 -11.93
CA ALA A 101 -15.83 9.70 -11.20
C ALA A 101 -16.43 10.76 -12.14
N ALA A 102 -15.76 11.06 -13.27
CA ALA A 102 -16.28 11.99 -14.27
C ALA A 102 -17.59 11.49 -14.89
N LEU A 103 -17.67 10.20 -15.26
CA LEU A 103 -18.91 9.57 -15.74
C LEU A 103 -20.02 9.64 -14.70
N GLY A 104 -19.72 9.41 -13.43
CA GLY A 104 -20.67 9.54 -12.33
C GLY A 104 -21.21 10.95 -12.16
N ILE A 105 -20.37 11.98 -12.33
CA ILE A 105 -20.80 13.39 -12.29
C ILE A 105 -21.72 13.70 -13.47
N MET A 106 -21.34 13.29 -14.70
CA MET A 106 -22.17 13.52 -15.89
C MET A 106 -23.52 12.82 -15.77
N GLY A 107 -23.55 11.57 -15.29
CA GLY A 107 -24.81 10.84 -15.06
C GLY A 107 -25.73 11.56 -14.06
N LYS A 108 -25.17 12.07 -12.95
CA LYS A 108 -25.95 12.87 -11.98
C LYS A 108 -26.45 14.19 -12.55
N ALA A 109 -25.64 14.87 -13.36
CA ALA A 109 -26.06 16.10 -14.02
C ALA A 109 -27.20 15.85 -15.01
N HIS A 110 -27.13 14.76 -15.79
CA HIS A 110 -28.21 14.37 -16.71
C HIS A 110 -29.51 14.06 -15.95
N ALA A 111 -29.45 13.26 -14.88
CA ALA A 111 -30.61 12.94 -14.05
C ALA A 111 -31.24 14.20 -13.42
N LEU A 112 -30.41 15.17 -13.01
CA LEU A 112 -30.90 16.45 -12.50
C LEU A 112 -31.63 17.25 -13.59
N LEU A 113 -31.07 17.34 -14.80
CA LEU A 113 -31.72 18.03 -15.92
C LEU A 113 -33.05 17.39 -16.31
N GLU A 114 -33.12 16.05 -16.30
CA GLU A 114 -34.35 15.31 -16.54
C GLU A 114 -35.43 15.65 -15.50
N SER A 115 -35.07 15.65 -14.20
CA SER A 115 -36.01 16.04 -13.13
C SER A 115 -36.50 17.49 -13.25
N LEU A 116 -35.62 18.42 -13.68
CA LEU A 116 -36.01 19.81 -13.90
C LEU A 116 -36.94 19.94 -15.11
N SER A 117 -36.68 19.21 -16.19
CA SER A 117 -37.54 19.18 -17.39
C SER A 117 -38.93 18.66 -17.04
N GLU A 118 -39.04 17.53 -16.34
CA GLU A 118 -40.31 16.97 -15.90
C GLU A 118 -41.08 17.95 -15.01
N SER A 119 -40.39 18.66 -14.10
CA SER A 119 -41.04 19.65 -13.24
C SER A 119 -41.54 20.87 -14.03
N ALA A 120 -40.84 21.29 -15.09
CA ALA A 120 -41.23 22.41 -15.93
C ALA A 120 -42.45 22.09 -16.81
N ASP A 121 -42.57 20.84 -17.29
CA ASP A 121 -43.71 20.40 -18.09
C ASP A 121 -45.00 20.25 -17.24
N THR A 122 -44.88 20.09 -15.91
CA THR A 122 -46.05 20.07 -15.02
C THR A 122 -46.67 21.44 -14.73
N ASP A 123 -46.01 22.53 -15.16
CA ASP A 123 -46.51 23.91 -15.01
C ASP A 123 -47.16 24.43 -16.31
N GLU A 124 -48.09 23.66 -16.85
CA GLU A 124 -48.88 24.06 -18.03
C GLU A 124 -49.92 25.14 -17.62
N PRO A 125 -50.08 26.24 -18.36
CA PRO A 125 -50.76 27.44 -17.87
C PRO A 125 -52.24 27.18 -17.64
N ARG A 126 -52.70 27.39 -16.39
CA ARG A 126 -54.13 27.52 -16.05
C ARG A 126 -54.77 28.55 -16.99
N LYS A 127 -55.52 28.06 -17.98
CA LYS A 127 -56.41 28.89 -18.83
C LYS A 127 -57.30 29.73 -17.91
N LYS A 128 -57.06 31.04 -17.88
CA LYS A 128 -57.97 31.99 -17.24
C LYS A 128 -59.27 32.00 -18.04
N ARG A 129 -60.36 31.58 -17.37
CA ARG A 129 -61.75 31.75 -17.83
C ARG A 129 -62.19 33.19 -17.61
#